data_AF-A0A9N9VWV4-F1
#
_entry.id   AF-A0A9N9VWV4-F1
#
_cell.length_a   1.000
_cell.length_b   1.000
_cell.length_c   1.000
_cell.angle_alpha   90.00
_cell.angle_beta   90.00
_cell.angle_gamma   90.00
#
_symmetry.space_group_name_H-M   'P 1'
#
loop_
_entity.id
_entity.type
_entity.pdbx_description
1 polymer ?
#
loop_
_entity_poly.entity_id
_entity_poly.type
_entity_poly.pdbx_seq_one_letter_code
_entity_poly.pdbx_strand_id
1 'polypeptide(L)'
;MAHQEDRIPWESLASSLEWQFEAECCFGATNFHPRRLDSRQESFIQFVNALSARICECARQERRQFPERDQSPSPEDVVISDRVAEKINPTIETWRRDRELRCKLYLMGEPEWQLLPNPADRGEFERTLYQRGHDGMEYRHVLSIDQRKMEAFLHEHTTTWNECRTLFETNGPALFSAEVAKTLLMRGEMGTLLRICSHPEASIRTWWNAPRCGCTKIGCYNPSEEISWRRIHTSALMSYIVLNVLSYFPDQLGKGSQYPAPEKDYRHSKAYQSMVIHATEHRWTADVTQLPHRLFFGLERGQLSPVPRTTDDGPDDGDISPEYPFMSKGFMPYDQFLNCQSEAKGHLPTAVDIAQVRAGLINQTQLPPELVNDILVEADYDGPQSRLRVPHHPFHADNAEDLKTYIEYCWAILVRCEMVARELGEGIRWHNDITRVVNACFNCYRGPRSLGAIYSGRGIGPGAGRDLLIQYQMIQRHH
;
A
#
# COMPACT_ATOMS: atom_id res chain seq x y z
N MET A 1 -16.83 -16.81 1.33
CA MET A 1 -15.51 -16.55 1.97
C MET A 1 -15.26 -15.06 2.16
N ALA A 2 -16.20 -14.20 1.81
CA ALA A 2 -16.13 -12.82 2.24
C ALA A 2 -16.19 -12.72 3.77
N HIS A 3 -15.43 -11.79 4.31
CA HIS A 3 -15.35 -11.51 5.71
C HIS A 3 -16.57 -10.71 6.15
N GLN A 4 -17.19 -11.12 7.26
CA GLN A 4 -18.43 -10.52 7.79
C GLN A 4 -19.59 -10.49 6.79
N GLU A 5 -19.80 -11.59 6.04
CA GLU A 5 -20.93 -11.77 5.11
C GLU A 5 -22.30 -11.52 5.74
N ASP A 6 -22.46 -11.77 7.04
CA ASP A 6 -23.69 -11.54 7.80
C ASP A 6 -23.94 -10.06 8.16
N ARG A 7 -22.92 -9.19 8.07
CA ARG A 7 -22.98 -7.79 8.50
C ARG A 7 -22.74 -6.79 7.39
N ILE A 8 -22.03 -7.17 6.34
CA ILE A 8 -21.69 -6.30 5.21
C ILE A 8 -22.40 -6.86 3.97
N PRO A 9 -23.19 -6.06 3.25
CA PRO A 9 -23.98 -6.52 2.11
C PRO A 9 -23.09 -6.64 0.85
N TRP A 10 -22.11 -7.54 0.89
CA TRP A 10 -21.18 -7.78 -0.21
C TRP A 10 -21.89 -8.23 -1.48
N GLU A 11 -22.90 -9.09 -1.34
CA GLU A 11 -23.71 -9.56 -2.47
C GLU A 11 -24.44 -8.40 -3.17
N SER A 12 -24.92 -7.40 -2.42
CA SER A 12 -25.54 -6.19 -3.00
C SER A 12 -24.56 -5.40 -3.86
N LEU A 13 -23.30 -5.27 -3.42
CA LEU A 13 -22.25 -4.66 -4.25
C LEU A 13 -21.89 -5.55 -5.45
N ALA A 14 -21.63 -6.84 -5.24
CA ALA A 14 -21.21 -7.77 -6.29
C ALA A 14 -22.27 -7.92 -7.39
N SER A 15 -23.54 -8.09 -7.02
CA SER A 15 -24.67 -8.19 -7.97
C SER A 15 -24.86 -6.92 -8.81
N SER A 16 -24.40 -5.76 -8.33
CA SER A 16 -24.42 -4.52 -9.09
C SER A 16 -23.37 -4.47 -10.22
N LEU A 17 -22.40 -5.39 -10.18
CA LEU A 17 -21.28 -5.49 -11.11
C LEU A 17 -21.48 -6.64 -12.13
N GLU A 18 -20.83 -6.50 -13.28
CA GLU A 18 -20.73 -7.50 -14.33
C GLU A 18 -19.29 -7.59 -14.85
N TRP A 19 -18.79 -8.80 -15.03
CA TRP A 19 -17.52 -9.03 -15.70
C TRP A 19 -17.65 -8.69 -17.18
N GLN A 20 -16.72 -7.90 -17.69
CA GLN A 20 -16.56 -7.68 -19.12
C GLN A 20 -15.09 -7.85 -19.49
N PHE A 21 -14.84 -8.76 -20.44
CA PHE A 21 -13.55 -8.91 -21.09
C PHE A 21 -13.44 -7.89 -22.22
N GLU A 22 -12.30 -7.20 -22.31
CA GLU A 22 -12.02 -6.19 -23.33
C GLU A 22 -13.17 -5.17 -23.52
N ALA A 23 -13.63 -4.57 -22.42
CA ALA A 23 -14.83 -3.76 -22.42
C ALA A 23 -14.72 -2.50 -23.31
N GLU A 24 -15.68 -2.34 -24.24
CA GLU A 24 -15.75 -1.17 -25.13
C GLU A 24 -15.80 0.16 -24.37
N CYS A 25 -16.39 0.18 -23.15
CA CYS A 25 -16.55 1.39 -22.35
C CYS A 25 -15.31 1.83 -21.56
N CYS A 26 -14.25 1.02 -21.59
CA CYS A 26 -13.01 1.24 -20.84
C CYS A 26 -11.76 1.16 -21.75
N PHE A 27 -11.92 1.56 -23.02
CA PHE A 27 -10.87 1.48 -24.06
C PHE A 27 -10.37 0.05 -24.33
N GLY A 28 -11.11 -1.00 -23.94
CA GLY A 28 -10.68 -2.39 -24.07
C GLY A 28 -10.08 -2.98 -22.79
N ALA A 29 -10.17 -2.31 -21.63
CA ALA A 29 -9.74 -2.92 -20.37
C ALA A 29 -10.75 -3.98 -19.89
N THR A 30 -10.24 -5.14 -19.50
CA THR A 30 -10.97 -6.17 -18.75
C THR A 30 -11.24 -5.70 -17.32
N ASN A 31 -12.49 -5.71 -16.89
CA ASN A 31 -12.85 -5.35 -15.51
C ASN A 31 -14.25 -5.86 -15.07
N PHE A 32 -14.56 -5.62 -13.79
CA PHE A 32 -15.93 -5.68 -13.28
C PHE A 32 -16.56 -4.28 -13.37
N HIS A 33 -17.61 -4.15 -14.17
CA HIS A 33 -18.29 -2.88 -14.47
C HIS A 33 -19.62 -2.80 -13.75
N PRO A 34 -20.07 -1.61 -13.33
CA PRO A 34 -21.47 -1.43 -12.95
C PRO A 34 -22.36 -1.83 -14.13
N ARG A 35 -23.44 -2.59 -13.88
CA ARG A 35 -24.49 -2.94 -14.88
C ARG A 35 -25.19 -1.64 -15.44
N ARG A 36 -26.41 -1.62 -16.03
CA ARG A 36 -27.18 -0.36 -16.36
C ARG A 36 -28.62 -0.15 -15.75
N LEU A 37 -28.81 -0.04 -14.43
CA LEU A 37 -30.11 -0.09 -13.73
C LEU A 37 -30.14 0.89 -12.55
N ASP A 38 -31.29 1.51 -12.35
CA ASP A 38 -31.54 2.60 -11.38
C ASP A 38 -31.49 2.12 -9.91
N SER A 39 -31.71 0.83 -9.64
CA SER A 39 -31.64 0.20 -8.31
C SER A 39 -30.22 0.11 -7.70
N ARG A 40 -29.19 0.59 -8.42
CA ARG A 40 -27.80 0.53 -7.96
C ARG A 40 -27.42 1.52 -6.88
N GLN A 41 -27.99 2.72 -6.93
CA GLN A 41 -27.59 3.78 -6.00
C GLN A 41 -27.93 3.39 -4.57
N GLU A 42 -29.12 2.83 -4.36
CA GLU A 42 -29.56 2.36 -3.06
C GLU A 42 -28.67 1.21 -2.54
N SER A 43 -28.39 0.21 -3.38
CA SER A 43 -27.53 -0.92 -3.01
C SER A 43 -26.10 -0.48 -2.68
N PHE A 44 -25.54 0.46 -3.45
CA PHE A 44 -24.21 1.01 -3.21
C PHE A 44 -24.17 1.87 -1.94
N ILE A 45 -25.16 2.75 -1.74
CA ILE A 45 -25.27 3.58 -0.53
C ILE A 45 -25.43 2.68 0.70
N GLN A 46 -26.26 1.64 0.62
CA GLN A 46 -26.43 0.65 1.68
C GLN A 46 -25.11 -0.05 2.02
N PHE A 47 -24.35 -0.47 1.01
CA PHE A 47 -23.01 -1.04 1.20
C PHE A 47 -22.05 -0.07 1.89
N VAL A 48 -21.95 1.16 1.39
CA VAL A 48 -21.06 2.19 1.98
C VAL A 48 -21.44 2.47 3.42
N ASN A 49 -22.74 2.62 3.71
CA ASN A 49 -23.26 2.86 5.06
C ASN A 49 -22.95 1.69 5.99
N ALA A 50 -23.23 0.46 5.57
CA ALA A 50 -23.00 -0.74 6.36
C ALA A 50 -21.52 -0.95 6.68
N LEU A 51 -20.64 -0.83 5.68
CA LEU A 51 -19.20 -0.99 5.87
C LEU A 51 -18.63 0.11 6.77
N SER A 52 -18.98 1.37 6.53
CA SER A 52 -18.56 2.52 7.35
C SER A 52 -19.01 2.38 8.80
N ALA A 53 -20.29 2.07 9.02
CA ALA A 53 -20.85 1.85 10.34
C ALA A 53 -20.15 0.70 11.07
N ARG A 54 -19.86 -0.39 10.36
CA ARG A 54 -19.23 -1.58 10.94
C ARG A 54 -17.80 -1.33 11.37
N ILE A 55 -17.00 -0.62 10.56
CA ILE A 55 -15.64 -0.21 10.96
C ILE A 55 -15.70 0.64 12.23
N CYS A 56 -16.60 1.63 12.27
CA CYS A 56 -16.77 2.51 13.43
C CYS A 56 -17.25 1.75 14.68
N GLU A 57 -18.15 0.79 14.54
CA GLU A 57 -18.63 -0.04 15.64
C GLU A 57 -17.52 -0.91 16.22
N CYS A 58 -16.80 -1.65 15.37
CA CYS A 58 -15.69 -2.49 15.79
C CYS A 58 -14.57 -1.67 16.43
N ALA A 59 -14.26 -0.48 15.90
CA ALA A 59 -13.26 0.41 16.50
C ALA A 59 -13.64 0.85 17.91
N ARG A 60 -14.92 1.17 18.15
CA ARG A 60 -15.41 1.49 19.50
C ARG A 60 -15.37 0.28 20.43
N GLN A 61 -15.69 -0.91 19.92
CA GLN A 61 -15.65 -2.15 20.70
C GLN A 61 -14.21 -2.52 21.09
N GLU A 62 -13.26 -2.46 20.15
CA GLU A 62 -11.84 -2.70 20.42
C GLU A 62 -11.25 -1.64 21.36
N ARG A 63 -11.60 -0.35 21.20
CA ARG A 63 -11.10 0.74 22.06
C ARG A 63 -11.43 0.53 23.54
N ARG A 64 -12.54 -0.15 23.88
CA ARG A 64 -12.93 -0.46 25.26
C ARG A 64 -11.99 -1.45 25.97
N GLN A 65 -11.13 -2.15 25.23
CA GLN A 65 -10.13 -3.05 25.80
C GLN A 65 -8.92 -2.32 26.35
N PHE A 66 -8.81 -1.01 26.10
CA PHE A 66 -7.69 -0.16 26.52
C PHE A 66 -8.15 0.87 27.55
N PRO A 67 -7.28 1.30 28.49
CA PRO A 67 -7.59 2.33 29.47
C PRO A 67 -8.12 3.63 28.84
N GLU A 68 -8.97 4.35 29.57
CA GLU A 68 -9.37 5.70 29.21
C GLU A 68 -8.22 6.70 29.42
N ARG A 69 -8.35 7.91 28.85
CA ARG A 69 -7.34 8.96 28.94
C ARG A 69 -7.22 9.48 30.36
N ASP A 70 -6.40 8.84 31.18
CA ASP A 70 -6.26 9.30 32.56
C ASP A 70 -5.08 10.28 32.72
N GLN A 71 -3.93 10.06 32.07
CA GLN A 71 -2.78 10.99 32.11
C GLN A 71 -1.94 10.92 30.83
N SER A 72 -1.65 12.09 30.25
CA SER A 72 -0.71 12.21 29.13
C SER A 72 0.73 11.94 29.61
N PRO A 73 1.53 11.14 28.87
CA PRO A 73 2.91 10.87 29.25
C PRO A 73 3.76 12.15 29.23
N SER A 74 4.72 12.28 30.15
CA SER A 74 5.75 13.33 30.09
C SER A 74 6.68 13.11 28.87
N PRO A 75 7.30 14.16 28.29
CA PRO A 75 8.29 13.99 27.22
C PRO A 75 9.40 12.96 27.54
N GLU A 76 9.83 12.89 28.80
CA GLU A 76 10.87 11.96 29.24
C GLU A 76 10.39 10.52 29.45
N ASP A 77 9.07 10.28 29.43
CA ASP A 77 8.52 8.96 29.67
C ASP A 77 8.85 8.02 28.52
N VAL A 78 9.34 6.83 28.86
CA VAL A 78 9.47 5.73 27.90
C VAL A 78 8.08 5.19 27.58
N VAL A 79 7.62 5.45 26.36
CA VAL A 79 6.29 5.04 25.86
C VAL A 79 6.33 3.70 25.13
N ILE A 80 7.48 3.32 24.58
CA ILE A 80 7.73 2.00 23.98
C ILE A 80 8.58 1.15 24.92
N SER A 81 7.98 0.10 25.50
CA SER A 81 8.71 -0.83 26.38
C SER A 81 9.71 -1.71 25.60
N ASP A 82 10.66 -2.31 26.31
CA ASP A 82 11.64 -3.26 25.72
C ASP A 82 10.95 -4.36 24.92
N ARG A 83 9.91 -4.98 25.52
CA ARG A 83 9.11 -6.04 24.87
C ARG A 83 8.48 -5.57 23.56
N VAL A 84 7.94 -4.36 23.52
CA VAL A 84 7.32 -3.81 22.31
C VAL A 84 8.39 -3.50 21.27
N ALA A 85 9.50 -2.89 21.70
CA ALA A 85 10.63 -2.55 20.84
C ALA A 85 11.20 -3.82 20.17
N GLU A 86 11.44 -4.89 20.92
CA GLU A 86 11.88 -6.20 20.40
C GLU A 86 10.88 -6.77 19.39
N LYS A 87 9.58 -6.71 19.68
CA LYS A 87 8.54 -7.25 18.80
C LYS A 87 8.45 -6.52 17.47
N ILE A 88 8.66 -5.20 17.44
CA ILE A 88 8.59 -4.41 16.20
C ILE A 88 9.94 -4.30 15.48
N ASN A 89 11.05 -4.63 16.16
CA ASN A 89 12.40 -4.48 15.64
C ASN A 89 12.61 -5.11 14.26
N PRO A 90 12.15 -6.35 13.96
CA PRO A 90 12.36 -6.93 12.62
C PRO A 90 11.77 -6.06 11.50
N THR A 91 10.59 -5.47 11.73
CA THR A 91 9.97 -4.56 10.76
C THR A 91 10.75 -3.25 10.66
N ILE A 92 11.22 -2.71 11.79
CA ILE A 92 12.04 -1.49 11.85
C ILE A 92 13.35 -1.68 11.11
N GLU A 93 14.06 -2.78 11.33
CA GLU A 93 15.30 -3.07 10.61
C GLU A 93 15.08 -3.09 9.10
N THR A 94 13.99 -3.73 8.63
CA THR A 94 13.65 -3.77 7.20
C THR A 94 13.51 -2.37 6.60
N TRP A 95 12.68 -1.50 7.20
CA TRP A 95 12.42 -0.18 6.61
C TRP A 95 13.48 0.87 6.96
N ARG A 96 14.24 0.70 8.06
CA ARG A 96 15.34 1.60 8.44
C ARG A 96 16.51 1.47 7.47
N ARG A 97 16.87 0.24 7.08
CA ARG A 97 17.84 -0.02 6.00
C ARG A 97 17.48 0.77 4.75
N ASP A 98 16.19 0.71 4.38
CA ASP A 98 15.69 1.43 3.21
C ASP A 98 15.75 2.97 3.36
N ARG A 99 15.30 3.49 4.51
CA ARG A 99 15.33 4.92 4.80
C ARG A 99 16.75 5.48 4.78
N GLU A 100 17.70 4.78 5.39
CA GLU A 100 19.09 5.26 5.49
C GLU A 100 19.82 5.19 4.15
N LEU A 101 19.54 4.19 3.32
CA LEU A 101 19.98 4.18 1.93
C LEU A 101 19.50 5.42 1.18
N ARG A 102 18.23 5.81 1.37
CA ARG A 102 17.66 7.03 0.77
C ARG A 102 18.28 8.29 1.34
N CYS A 103 18.45 8.39 2.66
CA CYS A 103 19.17 9.50 3.27
C CYS A 103 20.57 9.63 2.65
N LYS A 104 21.30 8.54 2.43
CA LYS A 104 22.61 8.59 1.76
C LYS A 104 22.50 9.04 0.32
N LEU A 105 21.60 8.45 -0.48
CA LEU A 105 21.36 8.83 -1.88
C LEU A 105 21.02 10.32 -2.06
N TYR A 106 20.18 10.87 -1.17
CA TYR A 106 19.70 12.26 -1.28
C TYR A 106 20.62 13.28 -0.60
N LEU A 107 21.23 12.94 0.54
CA LEU A 107 22.07 13.86 1.32
C LEU A 107 23.53 13.86 0.87
N MET A 108 24.05 12.75 0.35
CA MET A 108 25.46 12.68 -0.09
C MET A 108 25.64 13.25 -1.51
N GLY A 109 24.55 13.61 -2.20
CA GLY A 109 24.62 14.17 -3.54
C GLY A 109 25.35 13.25 -4.52
N GLU A 110 25.14 11.92 -4.42
CA GLU A 110 25.80 10.93 -5.26
C GLU A 110 25.64 11.33 -6.74
N PRO A 111 26.72 11.81 -7.39
CA PRO A 111 26.64 12.40 -8.72
C PRO A 111 26.11 11.39 -9.73
N GLU A 112 26.46 10.11 -9.52
CA GLU A 112 26.05 9.00 -10.37
C GLU A 112 24.52 8.85 -10.44
N TRP A 113 23.79 8.96 -9.32
CA TRP A 113 22.32 8.85 -9.34
C TRP A 113 21.66 9.95 -10.18
N GLN A 114 22.23 11.16 -10.15
CA GLN A 114 21.76 12.30 -10.95
C GLN A 114 22.16 12.18 -12.43
N LEU A 115 23.23 11.45 -12.72
CA LEU A 115 23.75 11.19 -14.06
C LEU A 115 23.09 9.97 -14.75
N LEU A 116 22.36 9.12 -14.01
CA LEU A 116 21.63 8.00 -14.59
C LEU A 116 20.46 8.50 -15.45
N PRO A 117 20.50 8.25 -16.78
CA PRO A 117 19.56 8.83 -17.72
C PRO A 117 18.17 8.17 -17.64
N ASN A 118 18.09 6.86 -17.34
CA ASN A 118 16.84 6.11 -17.33
C ASN A 118 16.40 5.71 -15.90
N PRO A 119 15.10 5.82 -15.58
CA PRO A 119 14.53 5.27 -14.36
C PRO A 119 14.72 3.77 -14.09
N ALA A 120 14.82 2.93 -15.12
CA ALA A 120 15.15 1.52 -14.94
C ALA A 120 16.55 1.37 -14.34
N ASP A 121 17.52 2.13 -14.84
CA ASP A 121 18.89 2.18 -14.33
C ASP A 121 18.91 2.75 -12.91
N ARG A 122 18.02 3.71 -12.58
CA ARG A 122 17.88 4.18 -11.20
C ARG A 122 17.29 3.13 -10.28
N GLY A 123 16.32 2.34 -10.73
CA GLY A 123 15.78 1.21 -9.96
C GLY A 123 16.78 0.07 -9.79
N GLU A 124 17.60 -0.20 -10.80
CA GLU A 124 18.72 -1.14 -10.72
C GLU A 124 19.88 -0.62 -9.86
N PHE A 125 20.20 0.67 -9.93
CA PHE A 125 21.19 1.32 -9.09
C PHE A 125 20.73 1.42 -7.64
N GLU A 126 19.45 1.73 -7.38
CA GLU A 126 18.85 1.64 -6.04
C GLU A 126 18.92 0.20 -5.51
N ARG A 127 18.64 -0.82 -6.35
CA ARG A 127 18.80 -2.24 -5.98
C ARG A 127 20.25 -2.60 -5.69
N THR A 128 21.18 -2.16 -6.53
CA THR A 128 22.63 -2.41 -6.40
C THR A 128 23.19 -1.72 -5.17
N LEU A 129 22.76 -0.50 -4.87
CA LEU A 129 23.13 0.21 -3.65
C LEU A 129 22.46 -0.39 -2.41
N TYR A 130 21.22 -0.86 -2.54
CA TYR A 130 20.57 -1.62 -1.47
C TYR A 130 21.41 -2.85 -1.15
N GLN A 131 21.81 -3.63 -2.17
CA GLN A 131 22.71 -4.79 -2.04
C GLN A 131 24.10 -4.42 -1.51
N ARG A 132 24.75 -3.36 -2.01
CA ARG A 132 26.07 -2.89 -1.51
C ARG A 132 25.99 -2.31 -0.09
N GLY A 133 24.87 -1.71 0.29
CA GLY A 133 24.61 -1.19 1.64
C GLY A 133 24.45 -2.30 2.69
N HIS A 134 24.29 -3.56 2.26
CA HIS A 134 24.39 -4.72 3.15
C HIS A 134 25.84 -5.00 3.60
N ASP A 135 26.84 -4.60 2.80
CA ASP A 135 28.25 -4.82 3.11
C ASP A 135 28.77 -3.75 4.09
N GLY A 136 28.49 -3.94 5.38
CA GLY A 136 29.22 -3.25 6.45
C GLY A 136 28.43 -2.31 7.36
N MET A 137 27.10 -2.28 7.29
CA MET A 137 26.28 -1.54 8.27
C MET A 137 25.54 -2.49 9.22
N GLU A 138 26.05 -2.60 10.45
CA GLU A 138 25.46 -3.37 11.55
C GLU A 138 24.15 -2.73 12.03
N TYR A 139 23.05 -2.94 11.30
CA TYR A 139 21.72 -2.45 11.68
C TYR A 139 20.99 -3.37 12.67
N ARG A 140 21.71 -3.97 13.63
CA ARG A 140 21.14 -4.87 14.64
C ARG A 140 20.75 -4.15 15.93
N HIS A 141 20.21 -2.95 15.82
CA HIS A 141 19.92 -2.13 16.99
C HIS A 141 18.42 -1.87 17.14
N VAL A 142 17.87 -2.52 18.18
CA VAL A 142 16.60 -2.15 18.84
C VAL A 142 16.53 -0.64 19.01
N LEU A 143 15.33 -0.06 18.88
CA LEU A 143 15.09 1.37 19.12
C LEU A 143 15.84 1.85 20.37
N SER A 144 16.62 2.92 20.23
CA SER A 144 17.36 3.50 21.37
C SER A 144 16.39 3.98 22.45
N ILE A 145 16.88 4.21 23.68
CA ILE A 145 16.02 4.75 24.74
C ILE A 145 15.37 6.07 24.31
N ASP A 146 16.11 6.95 23.64
CA ASP A 146 15.60 8.26 23.20
C ASP A 146 14.53 8.12 22.11
N GLN A 147 14.69 7.17 21.19
CA GLN A 147 13.68 6.87 20.16
C GLN A 147 12.38 6.25 20.74
N ARG A 148 12.40 5.84 22.01
CA ARG A 148 11.28 5.22 22.71
C ARG A 148 10.59 6.16 23.69
N LYS A 149 11.15 7.35 23.92
CA LYS A 149 10.56 8.39 24.76
C LYS A 149 9.41 9.10 24.05
N MET A 150 8.51 9.69 24.82
CA MET A 150 7.42 10.50 24.27
C MET A 150 7.96 11.68 23.46
N GLU A 151 9.08 12.28 23.88
CA GLU A 151 9.76 13.39 23.19
C GLU A 151 9.97 13.13 21.69
N ALA A 152 10.35 11.90 21.31
CA ALA A 152 10.56 11.54 19.91
C ALA A 152 9.29 11.72 19.05
N PHE A 153 8.11 11.67 19.66
CA PHE A 153 6.81 11.82 18.99
C PHE A 153 6.26 13.25 19.06
N LEU A 154 7.02 14.22 19.58
CA LEU A 154 6.64 15.62 19.67
C LEU A 154 7.20 16.47 18.51
N HIS A 155 8.10 15.92 17.69
CA HIS A 155 8.66 16.66 16.55
C HIS A 155 7.57 16.95 15.50
N GLU A 156 7.27 18.23 15.29
CA GLU A 156 6.28 18.66 14.30
C GLU A 156 6.76 18.46 12.86
N HIS A 157 5.80 18.24 11.97
CA HIS A 157 6.03 18.28 10.53
C HIS A 157 6.01 19.74 10.05
N THR A 158 7.14 20.24 9.55
CA THR A 158 7.22 21.57 8.94
C THR A 158 7.02 21.45 7.43
N THR A 159 6.03 22.15 6.89
CA THR A 159 5.90 22.37 5.45
C THR A 159 6.33 23.79 5.11
N THR A 160 7.53 23.98 4.57
CA THR A 160 7.85 25.23 3.88
C THR A 160 7.91 25.02 2.36
N TRP A 161 7.79 26.12 1.61
CA TRP A 161 7.73 26.09 0.15
C TRP A 161 9.11 25.70 -0.42
N ASN A 162 9.16 24.70 -1.32
CA ASN A 162 10.35 24.16 -2.01
C ASN A 162 11.20 23.06 -1.32
N GLU A 163 10.73 22.44 -0.24
CA GLU A 163 11.52 21.48 0.56
C GLU A 163 11.58 20.02 0.03
N CYS A 164 11.15 19.71 -1.20
CA CYS A 164 11.18 18.30 -1.64
C CYS A 164 12.61 17.70 -1.63
N ARG A 165 13.66 18.53 -1.64
CA ARG A 165 15.07 18.11 -1.53
C ARG A 165 15.60 18.07 -0.08
N THR A 166 15.03 18.86 0.82
CA THR A 166 15.47 18.98 2.23
C THR A 166 14.53 18.28 3.20
N LEU A 167 13.54 17.51 2.70
CA LEU A 167 12.54 16.81 3.50
C LEU A 167 13.18 15.95 4.60
N PHE A 168 14.21 15.17 4.25
CA PHE A 168 14.90 14.30 5.21
C PHE A 168 15.75 15.07 6.23
N GLU A 169 16.28 16.24 5.85
CA GLU A 169 17.05 17.11 6.75
C GLU A 169 16.12 17.78 7.75
N THR A 170 15.00 18.31 7.26
CA THR A 170 14.09 19.17 8.04
C THR A 170 13.13 18.34 8.88
N ASN A 171 12.57 17.28 8.29
CA ASN A 171 11.54 16.43 8.91
C ASN A 171 12.07 15.05 9.31
N GLY A 172 13.38 14.81 9.25
CA GLY A 172 13.98 13.49 9.49
C GLY A 172 13.52 12.81 10.78
N PRO A 173 13.66 13.44 11.96
CA PRO A 173 13.20 12.89 13.23
C PRO A 173 11.69 12.65 13.27
N ALA A 174 10.89 13.63 12.84
CA ALA A 174 9.43 13.53 12.82
C ALA A 174 8.93 12.42 11.87
N LEU A 175 9.55 12.28 10.70
CA LEU A 175 9.27 11.20 9.75
C LEU A 175 9.62 9.85 10.35
N PHE A 176 10.77 9.72 11.02
CA PHE A 176 11.16 8.47 11.67
C PHE A 176 10.12 8.04 12.72
N SER A 177 9.69 8.96 13.57
CA SER A 177 8.67 8.68 14.59
C SER A 177 7.31 8.34 13.96
N ALA A 178 6.95 8.96 12.83
CA ALA A 178 5.78 8.58 12.06
C ALA A 178 5.89 7.13 11.56
N GLU A 179 7.03 6.70 11.01
CA GLU A 179 7.25 5.30 10.56
C GLU A 179 7.21 4.29 11.71
N VAL A 180 7.73 4.65 12.89
CA VAL A 180 7.59 3.84 14.11
C VAL A 180 6.11 3.71 14.51
N ALA A 181 5.35 4.81 14.49
CA ALA A 181 3.93 4.79 14.82
C ALA A 181 3.09 3.99 13.82
N LYS A 182 3.41 4.05 12.52
CA LYS A 182 2.84 3.15 11.48
C LYS A 182 3.15 1.68 11.79
N THR A 183 4.38 1.39 12.21
CA THR A 183 4.81 0.04 12.60
C THR A 183 3.99 -0.49 13.78
N LEU A 184 3.82 0.32 14.84
CA LEU A 184 3.00 -0.02 16.00
C LEU A 184 1.56 -0.36 15.58
N LEU A 185 0.95 0.45 14.73
CA LEU A 185 -0.40 0.23 14.21
C LEU A 185 -0.51 -1.11 13.47
N MET A 186 0.41 -1.39 12.55
CA MET A 186 0.37 -2.62 11.76
C MET A 186 0.63 -3.87 12.59
N ARG A 187 1.53 -3.77 13.58
CA ARG A 187 1.86 -4.88 14.50
C ARG A 187 0.82 -5.05 15.62
N GLY A 188 -0.18 -4.17 15.70
CA GLY A 188 -1.28 -4.25 16.66
C GLY A 188 -0.91 -3.81 18.07
N GLU A 189 0.17 -3.03 18.23
CA GLU A 189 0.63 -2.48 19.50
C GLU A 189 -0.18 -1.24 19.90
N MET A 190 -1.50 -1.41 19.94
CA MET A 190 -2.46 -0.32 20.12
C MET A 190 -2.38 0.33 21.49
N GLY A 191 -2.03 -0.41 22.55
CA GLY A 191 -1.88 0.18 23.89
C GLY A 191 -0.78 1.25 23.93
N THR A 192 0.37 0.94 23.32
CA THR A 192 1.47 1.90 23.17
C THR A 192 1.08 3.06 22.26
N LEU A 193 0.47 2.77 21.11
CA LEU A 193 0.10 3.82 20.15
C LEU A 193 -0.96 4.78 20.73
N LEU A 194 -1.98 4.27 21.42
CA LEU A 194 -3.00 5.10 22.07
C LEU A 194 -2.40 5.95 23.19
N ARG A 195 -1.43 5.44 23.95
CA ARG A 195 -0.68 6.22 24.96
C ARG A 195 0.13 7.37 24.33
N ILE A 196 0.69 7.17 23.14
CA ILE A 196 1.35 8.25 22.41
C ILE A 196 0.30 9.28 21.96
N CYS A 197 -0.79 8.82 21.35
CA CYS A 197 -1.89 9.68 20.86
C CYS A 197 -2.66 10.42 21.97
N SER A 198 -2.53 10.04 23.24
CA SER A 198 -3.14 10.81 24.34
C SER A 198 -2.41 12.11 24.64
N HIS A 199 -1.15 12.28 24.18
CA HIS A 199 -0.44 13.54 24.34
C HIS A 199 -0.97 14.61 23.36
N PRO A 200 -1.32 15.82 23.83
CA PRO A 200 -1.95 16.85 22.99
C PRO A 200 -1.05 17.35 21.86
N GLU A 201 0.27 17.32 22.07
CA GLU A 201 1.28 17.75 21.10
C GLU A 201 1.86 16.57 20.28
N ALA A 202 1.27 15.37 20.36
CA ALA A 202 1.72 14.25 19.56
C ALA A 202 1.64 14.58 18.07
N SER A 203 2.80 14.61 17.39
CA SER A 203 2.87 15.01 16.00
C SER A 203 2.21 14.01 15.05
N ILE A 204 1.87 12.81 15.52
CA ILE A 204 1.08 11.79 14.80
C ILE A 204 -0.10 12.41 14.04
N ARG A 205 -0.79 13.38 14.65
CA ARG A 205 -1.92 14.07 14.03
C ARG A 205 -1.54 14.83 12.75
N THR A 206 -0.43 15.55 12.75
CA THR A 206 -0.02 16.38 11.61
C THR A 206 0.36 15.52 10.40
N TRP A 207 0.79 14.28 10.64
CA TRP A 207 1.11 13.30 9.61
C TRP A 207 -0.11 12.70 8.91
N TRP A 208 -1.33 12.91 9.39
CA TRP A 208 -2.53 12.25 8.83
C TRP A 208 -2.76 12.56 7.36
N ASN A 209 -2.60 13.83 6.97
CA ASN A 209 -2.69 14.31 5.59
C ASN A 209 -1.41 15.05 5.15
N ALA A 210 -0.28 14.82 5.81
CA ALA A 210 0.96 15.54 5.55
C ALA A 210 1.36 15.41 4.06
N PRO A 211 1.49 16.54 3.33
CA PRO A 211 2.02 16.51 1.99
C PRO A 211 3.54 16.35 2.04
N ARG A 212 4.10 15.53 1.14
CA ARG A 212 5.55 15.40 0.94
C ARG A 212 6.27 16.74 0.83
N CYS A 213 5.68 17.67 0.09
CA CYS A 213 6.15 19.05 -0.01
C CYS A 213 5.01 19.94 -0.54
N GLY A 214 5.07 21.25 -0.27
CA GLY A 214 4.09 22.25 -0.74
C GLY A 214 4.20 22.61 -2.22
N CYS A 215 4.95 21.86 -3.03
CA CYS A 215 5.22 22.20 -4.42
C CYS A 215 4.02 21.93 -5.33
N THR A 216 3.70 22.88 -6.22
CA THR A 216 2.66 22.76 -7.25
C THR A 216 3.19 22.27 -8.62
N LYS A 217 4.49 21.96 -8.72
CA LYS A 217 5.13 21.56 -9.98
C LYS A 217 4.58 20.21 -10.50
N ILE A 218 4.29 20.16 -11.81
CA ILE A 218 3.97 18.94 -12.55
C ILE A 218 5.08 17.90 -12.32
N GLY A 219 4.73 16.69 -11.89
CA GLY A 219 5.68 15.65 -11.46
C GLY A 219 5.76 15.46 -9.94
N CYS A 220 5.31 16.43 -9.13
CA CYS A 220 4.96 16.20 -7.72
C CYS A 220 3.53 15.66 -7.63
N TYR A 221 3.28 14.48 -8.22
CA TYR A 221 1.93 13.89 -8.26
C TYR A 221 1.47 13.52 -6.84
N ASN A 222 0.41 14.20 -6.39
CA ASN A 222 -0.32 14.04 -5.13
C ASN A 222 0.57 13.88 -3.88
N PRO A 223 1.23 14.97 -3.41
CA PRO A 223 2.17 14.92 -2.29
C PRO A 223 1.53 14.38 -0.98
N SER A 224 0.21 14.44 -0.85
CA SER A 224 -0.53 14.02 0.36
C SER A 224 -0.67 12.50 0.57
N GLU A 225 -0.38 11.66 -0.43
CA GLU A 225 -0.60 10.20 -0.34
C GLU A 225 0.70 9.39 -0.18
N GLU A 226 1.87 10.04 -0.19
CA GLU A 226 3.16 9.34 -0.16
C GLU A 226 3.66 9.11 1.27
N ILE A 227 3.61 10.14 2.11
CA ILE A 227 4.18 10.12 3.46
C ILE A 227 3.14 9.95 4.57
N SER A 228 1.87 10.14 4.22
CA SER A 228 0.78 10.28 5.19
C SER A 228 0.23 8.94 5.69
N TRP A 229 -0.48 8.99 6.82
CA TRP A 229 -1.19 7.83 7.39
C TRP A 229 -2.32 7.34 6.49
N ARG A 230 -2.83 8.19 5.60
CA ARG A 230 -3.92 7.88 4.69
C ARG A 230 -3.65 6.64 3.83
N ARG A 231 -2.39 6.44 3.44
CA ARG A 231 -1.97 5.30 2.63
C ARG A 231 -2.20 3.96 3.33
N ILE A 232 -2.02 3.89 4.65
CA ILE A 232 -2.19 2.67 5.45
C ILE A 232 -3.60 2.11 5.27
N HIS A 233 -4.61 2.91 5.57
CA HIS A 233 -5.99 2.45 5.46
C HIS A 233 -6.45 2.37 4.01
N THR A 234 -5.93 3.19 3.10
CA THR A 234 -6.35 3.14 1.69
C THR A 234 -5.91 1.83 1.02
N SER A 235 -4.67 1.39 1.22
CA SER A 235 -4.18 0.11 0.70
C SER A 235 -4.90 -1.09 1.32
N ALA A 236 -5.13 -1.05 2.64
CA ALA A 236 -5.92 -2.07 3.33
C ALA A 236 -7.39 -2.09 2.86
N LEU A 237 -8.02 -0.92 2.68
CA LEU A 237 -9.41 -0.80 2.25
C LEU A 237 -9.60 -1.29 0.82
N MET A 238 -8.68 -0.92 -0.09
CA MET A 238 -8.69 -1.38 -1.47
C MET A 238 -8.53 -2.90 -1.54
N SER A 239 -7.57 -3.45 -0.80
CA SER A 239 -7.35 -4.90 -0.70
C SER A 239 -8.58 -5.62 -0.13
N TYR A 240 -9.13 -5.10 0.96
CA TYR A 240 -10.29 -5.65 1.63
C TYR A 240 -11.51 -5.66 0.70
N ILE A 241 -11.87 -4.54 0.07
CA ILE A 241 -13.04 -4.46 -0.80
C ILE A 241 -12.87 -5.36 -2.03
N VAL A 242 -11.74 -5.26 -2.75
CA VAL A 242 -11.56 -5.98 -4.01
C VAL A 242 -11.56 -7.48 -3.79
N LEU A 243 -10.81 -8.00 -2.82
CA LEU A 243 -10.78 -9.44 -2.55
C LEU A 243 -12.14 -9.97 -2.06
N ASN A 244 -12.85 -9.24 -1.20
CA ASN A 244 -14.18 -9.68 -0.78
C ASN A 244 -15.17 -9.71 -1.94
N VAL A 245 -15.17 -8.70 -2.81
CA VAL A 245 -16.04 -8.65 -4.00
C VAL A 245 -15.71 -9.77 -4.99
N LEU A 246 -14.42 -10.02 -5.26
CA LEU A 246 -13.99 -11.08 -6.17
C LEU A 246 -14.47 -12.47 -5.74
N SER A 247 -14.63 -12.72 -4.44
CA SER A 247 -15.12 -14.00 -3.93
C SER A 247 -16.54 -14.37 -4.41
N TYR A 248 -17.32 -13.39 -4.90
CA TYR A 248 -18.66 -13.58 -5.47
C TYR A 248 -18.66 -13.89 -6.98
N PHE A 249 -17.50 -14.02 -7.61
CA PHE A 249 -17.35 -14.27 -9.05
C PHE A 249 -16.62 -15.61 -9.31
N PRO A 250 -17.25 -16.76 -8.96
CA PRO A 250 -16.57 -18.06 -8.96
C PRO A 250 -16.07 -18.49 -10.34
N ASP A 251 -16.73 -18.08 -11.41
CA ASP A 251 -16.31 -18.37 -12.78
C ASP A 251 -14.96 -17.75 -13.09
N GLN A 252 -14.70 -16.55 -12.55
CA GLN A 252 -13.44 -15.84 -12.74
C GLN A 252 -12.32 -16.36 -11.85
N LEU A 253 -12.63 -17.12 -10.79
CA LEU A 253 -11.63 -17.70 -9.89
C LEU A 253 -11.01 -18.99 -10.45
N GLY A 254 -11.54 -19.53 -11.55
CA GLY A 254 -10.94 -20.66 -12.26
C GLY A 254 -10.82 -21.93 -11.43
N LYS A 255 -11.86 -22.29 -10.64
CA LYS A 255 -11.85 -23.47 -9.75
C LYS A 255 -11.27 -24.71 -10.46
N GLY A 256 -10.03 -25.07 -10.13
CA GLY A 256 -9.34 -26.28 -10.62
C GLY A 256 -8.31 -26.09 -11.74
N SER A 257 -8.13 -24.89 -12.30
CA SER A 257 -6.98 -24.58 -13.17
C SER A 257 -6.03 -23.62 -12.47
N GLN A 258 -4.74 -23.94 -12.47
CA GLN A 258 -3.69 -23.04 -11.95
C GLN A 258 -3.61 -21.73 -12.77
N TYR A 259 -4.04 -21.78 -14.03
CA TYR A 259 -4.04 -20.66 -14.96
C TYR A 259 -5.34 -20.66 -15.76
N PRO A 260 -6.40 -19.96 -15.30
CA PRO A 260 -7.60 -19.76 -16.10
C PRO A 260 -7.26 -19.00 -17.39
N ALA A 261 -8.04 -19.23 -18.45
CA ALA A 261 -7.91 -18.47 -19.69
C ALA A 261 -8.05 -16.96 -19.40
N PRO A 262 -7.30 -16.08 -20.09
CA PRO A 262 -7.31 -14.64 -19.82
C PRO A 262 -8.72 -14.03 -19.76
N GLU A 263 -9.66 -14.52 -20.58
CA GLU A 263 -11.03 -13.99 -20.61
C GLU A 263 -11.84 -14.26 -19.34
N LYS A 264 -11.33 -15.15 -18.48
CA LYS A 264 -11.92 -15.54 -17.21
C LYS A 264 -10.98 -15.30 -16.03
N ASP A 265 -9.76 -14.81 -16.23
CA ASP A 265 -8.84 -14.65 -15.11
C ASP A 265 -9.10 -13.32 -14.39
N TYR A 266 -9.62 -13.37 -13.15
CA TYR A 266 -9.84 -12.16 -12.35
C TYR A 266 -8.57 -11.30 -12.19
N ARG A 267 -7.37 -11.89 -12.28
CA ARG A 267 -6.10 -11.18 -12.16
C ARG A 267 -5.83 -10.27 -13.36
N HIS A 268 -6.49 -10.53 -14.49
CA HIS A 268 -6.53 -9.64 -15.65
C HIS A 268 -7.46 -8.44 -15.42
N SER A 269 -8.24 -8.37 -14.33
CA SER A 269 -9.09 -7.20 -14.10
C SER A 269 -8.29 -5.94 -13.73
N LYS A 270 -8.73 -4.79 -14.25
CA LYS A 270 -8.27 -3.47 -13.78
C LYS A 270 -8.41 -3.35 -12.26
N ALA A 271 -9.51 -3.82 -11.67
CA ALA A 271 -9.73 -3.77 -10.22
C ALA A 271 -8.61 -4.48 -9.44
N TYR A 272 -8.28 -5.71 -9.82
CA TYR A 272 -7.22 -6.49 -9.16
C TYR A 272 -5.85 -5.87 -9.38
N GLN A 273 -5.48 -5.54 -10.62
CA GLN A 273 -4.19 -4.92 -10.92
C GLN A 273 -4.03 -3.55 -10.23
N SER A 274 -5.09 -2.75 -10.15
CA SER A 274 -5.07 -1.48 -9.42
C SER A 274 -4.85 -1.66 -7.92
N MET A 275 -5.53 -2.64 -7.32
CA MET A 275 -5.35 -2.99 -5.92
C MET A 275 -3.92 -3.44 -5.62
N VAL A 276 -3.38 -4.36 -6.43
CA VAL A 276 -2.02 -4.87 -6.27
C VAL A 276 -1.01 -3.73 -6.35
N ILE A 277 -1.07 -2.87 -7.38
CA ILE A 277 -0.20 -1.69 -7.48
C ILE A 277 -0.34 -0.83 -6.24
N HIS A 278 -1.54 -0.42 -5.84
CA HIS A 278 -1.70 0.49 -4.71
C HIS A 278 -1.17 -0.12 -3.40
N ALA A 279 -1.33 -1.43 -3.23
CA ALA A 279 -0.89 -2.15 -2.04
C ALA A 279 0.63 -2.35 -1.99
N THR A 280 1.30 -2.52 -3.14
CA THR A 280 2.72 -2.91 -3.19
C THR A 280 3.66 -1.89 -3.82
N GLU A 281 3.14 -0.87 -4.51
CA GLU A 281 3.96 0.14 -5.20
C GLU A 281 4.93 0.81 -4.22
N HIS A 282 6.14 0.99 -4.70
CA HIS A 282 7.20 1.65 -3.95
C HIS A 282 7.17 3.16 -4.19
N ARG A 283 7.41 3.97 -3.14
CA ARG A 283 7.41 5.44 -3.19
C ARG A 283 8.55 6.04 -2.34
N TRP A 284 8.55 7.36 -2.18
CA TRP A 284 9.67 8.13 -1.66
C TRP A 284 10.05 7.86 -0.19
N THR A 285 9.14 7.38 0.65
CA THR A 285 9.39 7.09 2.07
C THR A 285 9.61 5.60 2.35
N ALA A 286 9.92 5.29 3.61
CA ALA A 286 9.96 3.92 4.11
C ALA A 286 8.69 3.15 3.71
N ASP A 287 8.92 1.95 3.18
CA ASP A 287 7.88 1.07 2.65
C ASP A 287 7.07 0.35 3.73
N VAL A 288 7.06 0.85 4.97
CA VAL A 288 6.51 0.13 6.13
C VAL A 288 5.11 -0.39 5.84
N THR A 289 4.28 0.44 5.21
CA THR A 289 2.87 0.13 4.91
C THR A 289 2.71 -0.92 3.81
N GLN A 290 3.70 -1.04 2.92
CA GLN A 290 3.69 -1.96 1.78
C GLN A 290 4.26 -3.34 2.15
N LEU A 291 5.15 -3.44 3.15
CA LEU A 291 5.84 -4.69 3.47
C LEU A 291 4.88 -5.89 3.64
N PRO A 292 3.78 -5.79 4.43
CA PRO A 292 2.88 -6.92 4.62
C PRO A 292 2.10 -7.26 3.34
N HIS A 293 1.79 -6.27 2.52
CA HIS A 293 1.10 -6.45 1.24
C HIS A 293 2.01 -7.12 0.21
N ARG A 294 3.27 -6.68 0.09
CA ARG A 294 4.29 -7.29 -0.77
C ARG A 294 4.54 -8.74 -0.41
N LEU A 295 4.71 -9.01 0.88
CA LEU A 295 4.88 -10.36 1.39
C LEU A 295 3.67 -11.25 1.06
N PHE A 296 2.44 -10.71 1.17
CA PHE A 296 1.25 -11.46 0.78
C PHE A 296 1.17 -11.71 -0.73
N PHE A 297 1.36 -10.70 -1.58
CA PHE A 297 1.26 -10.87 -3.02
C PHE A 297 2.48 -11.53 -3.67
N GLY A 298 3.56 -11.74 -2.90
CA GLY A 298 4.85 -12.22 -3.38
C GLY A 298 5.42 -11.24 -4.39
N LEU A 299 5.56 -9.96 -4.02
CA LEU A 299 6.08 -8.94 -4.93
C LEU A 299 7.30 -8.27 -4.33
N GLU A 300 8.33 -8.14 -5.15
CA GLU A 300 9.53 -7.42 -4.75
C GLU A 300 9.29 -5.92 -4.67
N ARG A 301 10.15 -5.25 -3.92
CA ARG A 301 10.18 -3.79 -3.90
C ARG A 301 10.49 -3.27 -5.31
N GLY A 302 9.69 -2.30 -5.76
CA GLY A 302 9.91 -1.63 -7.03
C GLY A 302 9.44 -2.41 -8.26
N GLN A 303 9.02 -3.68 -8.12
CA GLN A 303 8.58 -4.52 -9.24
C GLN A 303 7.45 -3.89 -10.08
N LEU A 304 6.54 -3.16 -9.42
CA LEU A 304 5.41 -2.46 -10.05
C LEU A 304 5.51 -0.92 -9.91
N SER A 305 6.74 -0.37 -9.81
CA SER A 305 6.96 1.07 -9.64
C SER A 305 6.64 1.89 -10.90
N PRO A 306 5.82 2.95 -10.83
CA PRO A 306 5.37 3.73 -12.00
C PRO A 306 6.46 4.58 -12.68
N VAL A 307 7.75 4.35 -12.40
CA VAL A 307 8.79 5.18 -13.00
C VAL A 307 8.88 4.85 -14.51
N PRO A 308 8.68 5.83 -15.40
CA PRO A 308 8.66 5.57 -16.84
C PRO A 308 10.00 4.99 -17.28
N ARG A 309 10.02 3.91 -18.07
CA ARG A 309 11.19 3.67 -18.93
C ARG A 309 11.22 4.83 -19.90
N THR A 310 12.20 5.73 -19.78
CA THR A 310 12.55 6.55 -20.93
C THR A 310 13.10 5.56 -21.95
N THR A 311 12.50 5.49 -23.13
CA THR A 311 13.16 4.89 -24.29
C THR A 311 14.53 5.57 -24.46
N ASP A 312 15.52 4.85 -24.99
CA ASP A 312 16.92 5.31 -25.10
C ASP A 312 17.14 6.62 -25.87
N ASP A 313 16.09 7.17 -26.45
CA ASP A 313 16.06 8.50 -27.04
C ASP A 313 15.74 9.52 -25.93
N GLY A 314 16.76 10.28 -25.53
CA GLY A 314 16.73 11.23 -24.43
C GLY A 314 15.62 12.29 -24.49
N PRO A 315 15.48 13.13 -23.45
CA PRO A 315 14.43 14.12 -23.38
C PRO A 315 14.76 15.28 -24.33
N ASP A 316 14.34 15.17 -25.59
CA ASP A 316 14.01 16.37 -26.34
C ASP A 316 12.69 16.91 -25.76
N ASP A 317 12.80 18.11 -25.19
CA ASP A 317 11.72 18.89 -24.62
C ASP A 317 10.48 18.90 -25.53
N GLY A 318 9.45 18.13 -25.20
CA GLY A 318 8.16 18.30 -25.87
C GLY A 318 7.11 17.22 -25.66
N ASP A 319 7.49 15.94 -25.57
CA ASP A 319 6.51 14.86 -25.73
C ASP A 319 6.76 13.66 -24.82
N ILE A 320 6.98 13.92 -23.52
CA ILE A 320 6.70 12.89 -22.51
C ILE A 320 5.18 12.70 -22.51
N SER A 321 4.67 11.87 -23.42
CA SER A 321 3.29 11.43 -23.37
C SER A 321 3.07 10.75 -22.00
N PRO A 322 2.21 11.28 -21.13
CA PRO A 322 1.91 10.68 -19.82
C PRO A 322 1.15 9.34 -19.94
N GLU A 323 0.95 8.83 -21.16
CA GLU A 323 -0.04 7.80 -21.46
C GLU A 323 0.37 6.38 -21.03
N TYR A 324 1.65 6.08 -20.80
CA TYR A 324 2.10 4.67 -20.78
C TYR A 324 1.99 3.87 -19.47
N PRO A 325 2.06 4.40 -18.24
CA PRO A 325 1.93 3.57 -17.03
C PRO A 325 0.48 3.45 -16.50
N PHE A 326 -0.40 4.40 -16.83
CA PHE A 326 -1.77 4.42 -16.31
C PHE A 326 -2.76 3.64 -17.20
N MET A 327 -2.42 3.38 -18.46
CA MET A 327 -3.26 2.69 -19.44
C MET A 327 -3.03 1.17 -19.53
N SER A 328 -2.21 0.55 -18.67
CA SER A 328 -1.95 -0.90 -18.73
C SER A 328 -2.92 -1.76 -17.90
N LYS A 329 -3.62 -1.16 -16.93
CA LYS A 329 -4.44 -1.90 -15.96
C LYS A 329 -5.69 -2.47 -16.63
N GLY A 330 -5.78 -3.79 -16.65
CA GLY A 330 -6.86 -4.51 -17.31
C GLY A 330 -6.64 -4.79 -18.80
N PHE A 331 -5.52 -4.34 -19.38
CA PHE A 331 -5.28 -4.46 -20.83
C PHE A 331 -4.39 -5.65 -21.20
N MET A 332 -3.71 -6.24 -20.22
CA MET A 332 -2.77 -7.32 -20.45
C MET A 332 -2.93 -8.45 -19.43
N PRO A 333 -2.67 -9.70 -19.86
CA PRO A 333 -2.61 -10.84 -18.96
C PRO A 333 -1.71 -10.57 -17.76
N TYR A 334 -2.07 -11.15 -16.62
CA TYR A 334 -1.42 -10.82 -15.36
C TYR A 334 0.09 -11.12 -15.34
N ASP A 335 0.54 -12.18 -16.00
CA ASP A 335 1.97 -12.50 -16.09
C ASP A 335 2.74 -11.45 -16.89
N GLN A 336 2.13 -10.89 -17.95
CA GLN A 336 2.74 -9.77 -18.68
C GLN A 336 2.77 -8.52 -17.80
N PHE A 337 1.68 -8.25 -17.09
CA PHE A 337 1.58 -7.15 -16.14
C PHE A 337 2.68 -7.19 -15.07
N LEU A 338 2.99 -8.37 -14.52
CA LEU A 338 4.07 -8.54 -13.54
C LEU A 338 5.48 -8.28 -14.10
N ASN A 339 5.66 -8.47 -15.41
CA ASN A 339 6.94 -8.34 -16.12
C ASN A 339 7.09 -7.00 -16.85
N CYS A 340 6.09 -6.12 -16.80
CA CYS A 340 6.09 -4.88 -17.60
C CYS A 340 7.20 -3.89 -17.25
N GLN A 341 7.74 -3.93 -16.03
CA GLN A 341 8.70 -2.92 -15.54
C GLN A 341 10.06 -3.53 -15.18
N SER A 342 10.04 -4.71 -14.56
CA SER A 342 11.23 -5.52 -14.28
C SER A 342 10.88 -7.00 -14.50
N GLU A 343 11.85 -7.81 -14.92
CA GLU A 343 11.68 -9.27 -14.92
C GLU A 343 11.31 -9.73 -13.50
N ALA A 344 10.17 -10.40 -13.37
CA ALA A 344 9.77 -10.99 -12.10
C ALA A 344 10.77 -12.10 -11.75
N LYS A 345 11.37 -12.05 -10.55
CA LYS A 345 12.12 -13.20 -10.05
C LYS A 345 11.18 -14.42 -10.03
N GLY A 346 11.67 -15.55 -10.55
CA GLY A 346 10.84 -16.74 -10.73
C GLY A 346 10.21 -17.24 -9.43
N HIS A 347 11.03 -17.72 -8.48
CA HIS A 347 10.56 -18.25 -7.21
C HIS A 347 10.94 -17.32 -6.05
N LEU A 348 9.94 -16.87 -5.30
CA LEU A 348 10.13 -16.13 -4.06
C LEU A 348 9.87 -17.07 -2.87
N PRO A 349 10.87 -17.31 -2.01
CA PRO A 349 10.78 -18.35 -1.00
C PRO A 349 9.72 -18.02 0.07
N THR A 350 8.93 -19.03 0.42
CA THR A 350 8.05 -19.00 1.60
C THR A 350 8.82 -19.41 2.85
N ALA A 351 8.22 -19.21 4.02
CA ALA A 351 8.80 -19.70 5.28
C ALA A 351 8.99 -21.24 5.29
N VAL A 352 8.13 -21.96 4.56
CA VAL A 352 8.22 -23.41 4.41
C VAL A 352 9.42 -23.78 3.52
N ASP A 353 9.60 -23.08 2.41
CA ASP A 353 10.72 -23.31 1.49
C ASP A 353 12.05 -23.07 2.21
N ILE A 354 12.16 -21.98 2.98
CA ILE A 354 13.37 -21.67 3.77
C ILE A 354 13.64 -22.77 4.80
N ALA A 355 12.62 -23.23 5.52
CA ALA A 355 12.78 -24.31 6.50
C ALA A 355 13.22 -25.63 5.84
N GLN A 356 12.67 -25.94 4.65
CA GLN A 356 13.03 -27.13 3.89
C GLN A 356 14.46 -27.06 3.35
N VAL A 357 14.85 -25.95 2.72
CA VAL A 357 16.21 -25.74 2.21
C VAL A 357 17.22 -25.77 3.35
N ARG A 358 16.94 -25.10 4.47
CA ARG A 358 17.76 -25.13 5.68
C ARG A 358 17.96 -26.55 6.19
N ALA A 359 16.88 -27.31 6.37
CA ALA A 359 16.96 -28.69 6.85
C ALA A 359 17.71 -29.59 5.85
N GLY A 360 17.48 -29.40 4.55
CA GLY A 360 18.20 -30.10 3.48
C GLY A 360 19.70 -29.85 3.54
N LEU A 361 20.12 -28.58 3.64
CA LEU A 361 21.52 -28.18 3.75
C LEU A 361 22.16 -28.80 5.00
N ILE A 362 21.54 -28.69 6.17
CA ILE A 362 22.07 -29.28 7.41
C ILE A 362 22.26 -30.80 7.26
N ASN A 363 21.23 -31.50 6.75
CA ASN A 363 21.25 -32.95 6.68
C ASN A 363 22.22 -33.50 5.62
N GLN A 364 22.39 -32.79 4.49
CA GLN A 364 23.20 -33.26 3.35
C GLN A 364 24.66 -32.84 3.44
N THR A 365 24.95 -31.66 3.99
CA THR A 365 26.31 -31.09 3.98
C THR A 365 27.03 -31.23 5.32
N GLN A 366 26.30 -31.53 6.41
CA GLN A 366 26.82 -31.54 7.78
C GLN A 366 27.49 -30.22 8.17
N LEU A 367 27.14 -29.11 7.50
CA LEU A 367 27.65 -27.79 7.83
C LEU A 367 27.08 -27.32 9.18
N PRO A 368 27.89 -26.59 9.97
CA PRO A 368 27.39 -25.86 11.14
C PRO A 368 26.22 -24.94 10.78
N PRO A 369 25.22 -24.77 11.67
CA PRO A 369 24.07 -23.90 11.43
C PRO A 369 24.42 -22.47 11.03
N GLU A 370 25.56 -21.96 11.48
CA GLU A 370 26.08 -20.63 11.17
C GLU A 370 26.42 -20.52 9.67
N LEU A 371 27.17 -21.48 9.11
CA LEU A 371 27.50 -21.49 7.68
C LEU A 371 26.27 -21.76 6.81
N VAL A 372 25.31 -22.54 7.30
CA VAL A 372 24.02 -22.70 6.61
C VAL A 372 23.26 -21.39 6.57
N ASN A 373 23.29 -20.57 7.62
CA ASN A 373 22.69 -19.24 7.60
C ASN A 373 23.38 -18.34 6.57
N ASP A 374 24.70 -18.34 6.51
CA ASP A 374 25.44 -17.53 5.53
C ASP A 374 25.07 -17.95 4.10
N ILE A 375 24.99 -19.25 3.81
CA ILE A 375 24.53 -19.76 2.51
C ILE A 375 23.11 -19.31 2.20
N LEU A 376 22.19 -19.40 3.17
CA LEU A 376 20.81 -18.95 2.98
C LEU A 376 20.76 -17.44 2.70
N VAL A 377 21.59 -16.64 3.37
CA VAL A 377 21.68 -15.19 3.11
C VAL A 377 22.19 -14.91 1.70
N GLU A 378 23.28 -15.55 1.29
CA GLU A 378 23.86 -15.41 -0.06
C GLU A 378 22.91 -15.89 -1.18
N ALA A 379 22.00 -16.82 -0.86
CA ALA A 379 21.03 -17.36 -1.80
C ALA A 379 19.69 -16.58 -1.85
N ASP A 380 19.55 -15.45 -1.14
CA ASP A 380 18.29 -14.71 -0.96
C ASP A 380 17.19 -15.51 -0.19
N TYR A 381 17.58 -16.41 0.73
CA TYR A 381 16.71 -17.17 1.65
C TYR A 381 16.84 -16.69 3.12
N ASP A 382 17.27 -15.44 3.34
CA ASP A 382 17.41 -14.83 4.66
C ASP A 382 16.07 -14.53 5.36
N GLY A 383 14.97 -14.48 4.60
CA GLY A 383 13.61 -14.33 5.12
C GLY A 383 12.54 -14.64 4.08
N PRO A 384 11.28 -14.91 4.51
CA PRO A 384 10.19 -15.20 3.60
C PRO A 384 9.89 -13.98 2.72
N GLN A 385 9.81 -14.20 1.41
CA GLN A 385 9.52 -13.19 0.39
C GLN A 385 8.11 -13.35 -0.18
N SER A 386 7.49 -14.51 0.03
CA SER A 386 6.08 -14.79 -0.29
C SER A 386 5.39 -15.50 0.88
N ARG A 387 4.09 -15.27 1.04
CA ARG A 387 3.20 -16.10 1.86
C ARG A 387 2.42 -17.12 1.06
N LEU A 388 2.13 -16.83 -0.21
CA LEU A 388 1.31 -17.70 -1.03
C LEU A 388 2.13 -18.91 -1.49
N ARG A 389 1.57 -20.11 -1.28
CA ARG A 389 2.11 -21.37 -1.78
C ARG A 389 2.02 -21.46 -3.30
N VAL A 390 0.89 -21.00 -3.86
CA VAL A 390 0.75 -20.80 -5.31
C VAL A 390 0.97 -19.32 -5.61
N PRO A 391 2.12 -18.94 -6.21
CA PRO A 391 2.50 -17.54 -6.40
C PRO A 391 1.44 -16.74 -7.13
N HIS A 392 1.22 -15.52 -6.64
CA HIS A 392 0.31 -14.52 -7.19
C HIS A 392 -1.13 -14.97 -7.48
N HIS A 393 -1.59 -16.06 -6.86
CA HIS A 393 -2.94 -16.57 -7.02
C HIS A 393 -3.69 -16.66 -5.67
N PRO A 394 -4.08 -15.53 -5.06
CA PRO A 394 -4.73 -15.51 -3.73
C PRO A 394 -5.92 -16.46 -3.57
N PHE A 395 -6.74 -16.64 -4.61
CA PHE A 395 -7.93 -17.51 -4.57
C PHE A 395 -7.65 -18.99 -4.89
N HIS A 396 -6.39 -19.40 -5.02
CA HIS A 396 -6.06 -20.82 -5.16
C HIS A 396 -6.43 -21.56 -3.87
N ALA A 397 -6.90 -22.81 -3.98
CA ALA A 397 -7.34 -23.60 -2.82
C ALA A 397 -6.25 -23.71 -1.75
N ASP A 398 -4.99 -23.94 -2.15
CA ASP A 398 -3.83 -24.03 -1.26
C ASP A 398 -3.46 -22.71 -0.56
N ASN A 399 -4.01 -21.59 -1.02
CA ASN A 399 -3.78 -20.26 -0.46
C ASN A 399 -4.96 -19.76 0.40
N ALA A 400 -6.02 -20.57 0.59
CA ALA A 400 -7.26 -20.11 1.22
C ALA A 400 -7.07 -19.56 2.64
N GLU A 401 -6.24 -20.24 3.47
CA GLU A 401 -5.95 -19.79 4.83
C GLU A 401 -5.09 -18.50 4.85
N ASP A 402 -4.12 -18.38 3.93
CA ASP A 402 -3.32 -17.18 3.78
C ASP A 402 -4.16 -15.98 3.33
N LEU A 403 -5.08 -16.20 2.38
CA LEU A 403 -6.04 -15.18 1.93
C LEU A 403 -6.96 -14.73 3.06
N LYS A 404 -7.52 -15.68 3.84
CA LYS A 404 -8.36 -15.36 5.00
C LYS A 404 -7.59 -14.53 6.02
N THR A 405 -6.39 -14.97 6.38
CA THR A 405 -5.50 -14.26 7.32
C THR A 405 -5.19 -12.84 6.83
N TYR A 406 -4.96 -12.67 5.52
CA TYR A 406 -4.69 -11.37 4.93
C TYR A 406 -5.90 -10.44 4.90
N ILE A 407 -7.10 -10.96 4.64
CA ILE A 407 -8.34 -10.17 4.70
C ILE A 407 -8.62 -9.72 6.15
N GLU A 408 -8.42 -10.61 7.13
CA GLU A 408 -8.52 -10.28 8.57
C GLU A 408 -7.47 -9.23 8.98
N TYR A 409 -6.25 -9.34 8.47
CA TYR A 409 -5.21 -8.33 8.65
C TYR A 409 -5.66 -6.97 8.09
N CYS A 410 -6.14 -6.91 6.85
CA CYS A 410 -6.62 -5.67 6.24
C CYS A 410 -7.76 -5.07 7.07
N TRP A 411 -8.71 -5.89 7.53
CA TRP A 411 -9.79 -5.44 8.41
C TRP A 411 -9.26 -4.83 9.71
N ALA A 412 -8.35 -5.52 10.39
CA ALA A 412 -7.76 -5.03 11.64
C ALA A 412 -7.06 -3.67 11.44
N ILE A 413 -6.40 -3.45 10.31
CA ILE A 413 -5.82 -2.14 9.98
C ILE A 413 -6.90 -1.05 9.90
N LEU A 414 -8.03 -1.29 9.23
CA LEU A 414 -9.12 -0.32 9.13
C LEU A 414 -9.67 0.07 10.50
N VAL A 415 -9.90 -0.93 11.35
CA VAL A 415 -10.40 -0.74 12.71
C VAL A 415 -9.42 0.07 13.56
N ARG A 416 -8.12 -0.29 13.53
CA ARG A 416 -7.07 0.41 14.26
C ARG A 416 -6.87 1.85 13.78
N CYS A 417 -6.94 2.10 12.48
CA CYS A 417 -6.88 3.46 11.94
C CYS A 417 -8.04 4.32 12.46
N GLU A 418 -9.26 3.78 12.52
CA GLU A 418 -10.42 4.48 13.09
C GLU A 418 -10.25 4.75 14.59
N MET A 419 -9.69 3.78 15.34
CA MET A 419 -9.37 3.98 16.76
C MET A 419 -8.38 5.13 16.97
N VAL A 420 -7.29 5.14 16.20
CA VAL A 420 -6.26 6.19 16.29
C VAL A 420 -6.82 7.55 15.88
N ALA A 421 -7.59 7.62 14.79
CA ALA A 421 -8.22 8.87 14.35
C ALA A 421 -9.09 9.45 15.47
N ARG A 422 -9.95 8.63 16.09
CA ARG A 422 -10.81 9.04 17.21
C ARG A 422 -10.02 9.49 18.42
N GLU A 423 -8.95 8.77 18.75
CA GLU A 423 -8.05 9.17 19.82
C GLU A 423 -7.48 10.57 19.53
N LEU A 424 -7.08 10.87 18.30
CA LEU A 424 -6.58 12.19 17.90
C LEU A 424 -7.67 13.26 17.78
N GLY A 425 -8.93 12.96 18.15
CA GLY A 425 -10.06 13.88 18.09
C GLY A 425 -10.65 14.04 16.68
N GLU A 426 -10.32 13.14 15.76
CA GLU A 426 -10.78 13.16 14.37
C GLU A 426 -11.59 11.89 14.04
N GLY A 427 -12.35 11.94 12.95
CA GLY A 427 -13.05 10.76 12.41
C GLY A 427 -12.62 10.53 10.99
N ILE A 428 -12.37 9.27 10.62
CA ILE A 428 -12.11 8.96 9.22
C ILE A 428 -13.42 9.11 8.46
N ARG A 429 -13.38 9.81 7.33
CA ARG A 429 -14.53 10.00 6.45
C ARG A 429 -14.72 8.75 5.58
N TRP A 430 -15.00 7.61 6.23
CA TRP A 430 -15.06 6.30 5.60
C TRP A 430 -15.96 6.27 4.37
N HIS A 431 -17.11 6.96 4.39
CA HIS A 431 -17.96 7.05 3.21
C HIS A 431 -17.20 7.56 1.97
N ASN A 432 -16.43 8.64 2.12
CA ASN A 432 -15.66 9.21 1.03
C ASN A 432 -14.57 8.24 0.55
N ASP A 433 -13.89 7.58 1.48
CA ASP A 433 -12.77 6.69 1.17
C ASP A 433 -13.25 5.38 0.52
N ILE A 434 -14.34 4.79 1.01
CA ILE A 434 -15.01 3.63 0.40
C ILE A 434 -15.50 3.99 -1.00
N THR A 435 -16.18 5.12 -1.16
CA THR A 435 -16.67 5.57 -2.47
C THR A 435 -15.53 5.82 -3.45
N ARG A 436 -14.41 6.39 -3.00
CA ARG A 436 -13.22 6.58 -3.83
C ARG A 436 -12.64 5.24 -4.28
N VAL A 437 -12.48 4.28 -3.36
CA VAL A 437 -11.95 2.95 -3.65
C VAL A 437 -12.84 2.20 -4.65
N VAL A 438 -14.16 2.13 -4.40
CA VAL A 438 -15.09 1.43 -5.31
C VAL A 438 -15.06 2.06 -6.71
N ASN A 439 -15.05 3.39 -6.80
CA ASN A 439 -14.95 4.08 -8.08
C ASN A 439 -13.62 3.82 -8.78
N ALA A 440 -12.50 3.88 -8.06
CA ALA A 440 -11.17 3.66 -8.63
C ALA A 440 -11.02 2.24 -9.20
N CYS A 441 -11.54 1.23 -8.49
CA CYS A 441 -11.42 -0.17 -8.88
C CYS A 441 -12.41 -0.58 -9.98
N PHE A 442 -13.69 -0.24 -9.81
CA PHE A 442 -14.77 -0.86 -10.59
C PHE A 442 -15.38 0.07 -11.65
N ASN A 443 -15.17 1.38 -11.56
CA ASN A 443 -15.78 2.30 -12.51
C ASN A 443 -14.93 2.48 -13.79
N CYS A 444 -15.62 2.71 -14.91
CA CYS A 444 -15.00 3.20 -16.15
C CYS A 444 -15.04 4.72 -16.17
N TYR A 445 -13.87 5.36 -16.34
CA TYR A 445 -13.86 6.72 -16.82
C TYR A 445 -14.33 6.72 -18.28
N ARG A 446 -15.60 7.09 -18.53
CA ARG A 446 -16.02 7.58 -19.85
C ARG A 446 -15.45 9.00 -20.02
N GLY A 447 -14.15 9.09 -20.30
CA GLY A 447 -13.61 10.29 -20.94
C GLY A 447 -14.05 10.28 -22.41
N PRO A 448 -14.45 11.42 -23.01
CA PRO A 448 -14.69 11.47 -24.45
C PRO A 448 -13.43 11.03 -25.22
N ARG A 449 -13.64 10.39 -26.39
CA ARG A 449 -12.63 9.82 -27.31
C ARG A 449 -11.58 10.81 -27.85
N SER A 450 -11.43 12.00 -27.26
CA SER A 450 -10.64 13.12 -27.77
C SER A 450 -9.63 13.66 -26.75
N LEU A 451 -8.94 12.78 -26.01
CA LEU A 451 -7.89 13.19 -25.07
C LEU A 451 -6.52 13.46 -25.73
N GLY A 452 -6.34 13.11 -27.00
CA GLY A 452 -5.15 13.49 -27.79
C GLY A 452 -5.03 14.99 -28.11
N ALA A 453 -5.92 15.87 -27.62
CA ALA A 453 -5.91 17.29 -27.99
C ALA A 453 -6.15 18.29 -26.83
N ILE A 454 -6.27 17.85 -25.57
CA ILE A 454 -6.71 18.74 -24.46
C ILE A 454 -5.73 18.73 -23.27
N TYR A 455 -4.43 18.64 -23.56
CA TYR A 455 -3.38 18.96 -22.57
C TYR A 455 -2.62 20.26 -22.91
N SER A 456 -3.20 21.13 -23.74
CA SER A 456 -2.73 22.51 -23.96
C SER A 456 -3.52 23.52 -23.10
N GLY A 457 -3.29 23.49 -21.79
CA GLY A 457 -3.32 24.68 -20.93
C GLY A 457 -4.52 25.65 -20.98
N ARG A 458 -5.77 25.21 -21.21
CA ARG A 458 -6.96 26.07 -21.00
C ARG A 458 -8.05 25.39 -20.18
N GLY A 459 -8.64 26.16 -19.27
CA GLY A 459 -9.54 25.74 -18.21
C GLY A 459 -10.69 24.83 -18.65
N ILE A 460 -10.99 23.87 -17.78
CA ILE A 460 -12.09 22.91 -17.95
C ILE A 460 -13.43 23.64 -17.76
N GLY A 461 -14.26 23.65 -18.81
CA GLY A 461 -15.68 23.92 -18.72
C GLY A 461 -16.46 22.75 -18.10
N PRO A 462 -17.65 22.97 -17.52
CA PRO A 462 -18.33 22.00 -16.66
C PRO A 462 -19.03 20.92 -17.50
N GLY A 463 -18.32 19.84 -17.83
CA GLY A 463 -18.95 18.72 -18.53
C GLY A 463 -18.00 17.58 -18.88
N ALA A 464 -17.55 16.79 -17.89
CA ALA A 464 -16.98 15.45 -18.13
C ALA A 464 -17.01 14.60 -16.84
N GLY A 465 -17.54 13.36 -16.93
CA GLY A 465 -17.42 12.29 -15.93
C GLY A 465 -18.20 12.47 -14.62
N ARG A 466 -19.53 12.28 -14.62
CA ARG A 466 -20.41 12.71 -13.51
C ARG A 466 -21.25 11.63 -12.82
N ASP A 467 -21.02 10.33 -13.00
CA ASP A 467 -22.11 9.38 -12.69
C ASP A 467 -22.13 8.76 -11.27
N LEU A 468 -21.06 8.84 -10.46
CA LEU A 468 -21.14 8.39 -9.05
C LEU A 468 -20.70 9.45 -8.03
N LEU A 469 -19.74 10.31 -8.38
CA LEU A 469 -19.21 11.34 -7.48
C LEU A 469 -20.16 12.55 -7.33
N ILE A 470 -20.88 12.94 -8.39
CA ILE A 470 -21.84 14.04 -8.34
C ILE A 470 -23.15 13.63 -7.65
N GLN A 471 -23.56 12.37 -7.77
CA GLN A 471 -24.74 11.87 -7.07
C GLN A 471 -24.55 11.83 -5.55
N TYR A 472 -23.36 11.47 -5.08
CA TYR A 472 -23.03 11.52 -3.65
C TYR A 472 -22.86 12.97 -3.12
N GLN A 473 -22.24 13.87 -3.90
CA GLN A 473 -22.06 15.27 -3.51
C GLN A 473 -23.35 16.10 -3.53
N MET A 474 -24.36 15.70 -4.32
CA MET A 474 -25.68 16.36 -4.32
C MET A 474 -26.51 15.99 -3.07
N ILE A 475 -26.34 14.80 -2.49
CA ILE A 475 -27.07 14.36 -1.30
C ILE A 475 -26.50 14.98 -0.02
N GLN A 476 -25.18 15.16 0.07
CA GLN A 476 -24.51 15.81 1.22
C GLN A 476 -24.81 17.31 1.36
N ARG A 477 -25.44 17.95 0.36
CA ARG A 477 -25.89 19.36 0.45
C ARG A 477 -27.30 19.52 1.04
N HIS A 478 -27.96 18.42 1.39
CA HIS A 478 -29.33 18.42 1.92
C HIS A 478 -29.48 17.75 3.30
N HIS A 479 -28.38 17.49 4.02
CA HIS A 479 -28.39 16.99 5.40
C HIS A 479 -27.46 17.79 6.32
#